data_AF-A0A2I2G154-F1
#
_entry.id   AF-A0A2I2G154-F1
#
_cell.length_a   1.000
_cell.length_b   1.000
_cell.length_c   1.000
_cell.angle_alpha   90.00
_cell.angle_beta   90.00
_cell.angle_gamma   90.00
#
_symmetry.space_group_name_H-M   'P 1'
#
loop_
_entity.id
_entity.type
_entity.pdbx_description
1 polymer ?
#
loop_
_entity_poly.entity_id
_entity_poly.type
_entity_poly.pdbx_seq_one_letter_code
_entity_poly.pdbx_strand_id
1 'polypeptide(L)'
;MSHQALCVESSTSNSTADNRQAEHNAPGIGIEFETSVIQLQSQNRDCTHKDLKKAKGKLLGKRKGELWALTGDTTLEKPGTLTAEYILDRRKAKIGKGLAVKGANDASVDLVNWSPYANPLAYLSALSVDEPAVWHINPFYVVYPEAPKDVDTIKWSYQVTAPMPLRAINNLMRQGKRNMTSPLLPSLTRLTDRMNWVQRGFFRSRPEGIDPSDLSEDALGFFALVLSYAKASAYGAAEKSPKMDTSIMPRTDFVAMFQLTGLERLLENKSLYEIVRVGACYNAVDDDIVEIDFRWSDGDLDHPLPNKRFDELEFTFERHKLNVKEWIEAIQGRQDLLKGFDGKGDGQIGGLGDRTEWILGTTRPVPIFEFRDLGSCTRLEWGTTVDAAEQCVIQHHREAAQQGS
;
A
#
# COMPACT_ATOMS: atom_id res chain seq x y z
N MET A 1 13.37 -30.86 -61.37
CA MET A 1 13.12 -31.92 -60.38
C MET A 1 14.34 -32.03 -59.48
N SER A 2 14.20 -31.67 -58.21
CA SER A 2 14.95 -32.16 -57.04
C SER A 2 14.95 -31.06 -55.98
N HIS A 3 14.14 -31.27 -54.94
CA HIS A 3 14.17 -30.53 -53.69
C HIS A 3 15.38 -30.98 -52.86
N GLN A 4 16.02 -30.05 -52.16
CA GLN A 4 16.59 -30.35 -50.85
C GLN A 4 16.57 -29.10 -49.96
N ALA A 5 15.99 -29.30 -48.78
CA ALA A 5 15.81 -28.34 -47.71
C ALA A 5 17.13 -28.11 -46.98
N LEU A 6 17.38 -26.86 -46.57
CA LEU A 6 18.26 -26.52 -45.47
C LEU A 6 17.47 -25.63 -44.51
N CYS A 7 17.09 -26.23 -43.38
CA CYS A 7 16.60 -25.52 -42.21
C CYS A 7 17.71 -24.60 -41.70
N VAL A 8 17.45 -23.30 -41.64
CA VAL A 8 18.26 -22.37 -40.88
C VAL A 8 17.71 -22.39 -39.45
N GLU A 9 18.49 -22.96 -38.54
CA GLU A 9 18.28 -22.85 -37.11
C GLU A 9 18.27 -21.37 -36.72
N SER A 10 17.11 -20.86 -36.30
CA SER A 10 17.02 -19.56 -35.66
C SER A 10 17.60 -19.66 -34.25
N SER A 11 18.64 -18.88 -34.00
CA SER A 11 19.29 -18.66 -32.71
C SER A 11 18.30 -18.50 -31.55
N THR A 12 18.23 -19.50 -30.69
CA THR A 12 17.61 -19.47 -29.36
C THR A 12 18.59 -18.84 -28.36
N SER A 13 18.63 -17.51 -28.28
CA SER A 13 19.39 -16.83 -27.20
C SER A 13 18.68 -15.65 -26.53
N ASN A 14 17.38 -15.43 -26.77
CA ASN A 14 16.59 -14.39 -26.06
C ASN A 14 15.58 -14.92 -25.02
N SER A 15 15.37 -16.24 -24.90
CA SER A 15 14.26 -16.76 -24.06
C SER A 15 14.47 -16.65 -22.55
N THR A 16 15.70 -16.54 -22.05
CA THR A 16 15.96 -16.54 -20.60
C THR A 16 15.91 -15.15 -19.96
N ALA A 17 16.26 -14.08 -20.70
CA ALA A 17 16.15 -12.71 -20.22
C ALA A 17 14.69 -12.24 -20.22
N ASP A 18 13.96 -12.52 -21.31
CA ASP A 18 12.54 -12.20 -21.44
C ASP A 18 11.69 -12.94 -20.40
N ASN A 19 11.98 -14.22 -20.12
CA ASN A 19 11.28 -14.98 -19.08
C ASN A 19 11.56 -14.45 -17.67
N ARG A 20 12.79 -14.02 -17.36
CA ARG A 20 13.11 -13.44 -16.04
C ARG A 20 12.41 -12.09 -15.84
N GLN A 21 12.31 -11.27 -16.87
CA GLN A 21 11.59 -10.00 -16.80
C GLN A 21 10.07 -10.22 -16.66
N ALA A 22 9.50 -11.19 -17.37
CA ALA A 22 8.10 -11.58 -17.22
C ALA A 22 7.79 -12.12 -15.82
N GLU A 23 8.65 -12.95 -15.23
CA GLU A 23 8.46 -13.44 -13.86
C GLU A 23 8.62 -12.34 -12.80
N HIS A 24 9.57 -11.42 -13.02
CA HIS A 24 9.80 -10.29 -12.13
C HIS A 24 8.59 -9.34 -12.10
N ASN A 25 8.00 -9.08 -13.27
CA ASN A 25 6.87 -8.16 -13.43
C ASN A 25 5.51 -8.84 -13.27
N ALA A 26 5.44 -10.18 -13.16
CA ALA A 26 4.21 -10.88 -12.87
C ALA A 26 3.62 -10.38 -11.53
N PRO A 27 2.30 -10.12 -11.47
CA PRO A 27 1.66 -9.53 -10.30
C PRO A 27 1.77 -10.44 -9.08
N GLY A 28 2.30 -9.89 -7.99
CA GLY A 28 2.48 -10.56 -6.71
C GLY A 28 1.59 -10.00 -5.60
N ILE A 29 1.23 -10.82 -4.62
CA ILE A 29 0.47 -10.41 -3.44
C ILE A 29 1.27 -10.72 -2.17
N GLY A 30 1.47 -9.71 -1.33
CA GLY A 30 2.04 -9.82 0.00
C GLY A 30 0.97 -9.61 1.05
N ILE A 31 1.13 -10.25 2.19
CA ILE A 31 0.25 -10.09 3.33
C ILE A 31 1.12 -9.95 4.57
N GLU A 32 0.81 -8.98 5.42
CA GLU A 32 1.43 -8.84 6.73
C GLU A 32 0.35 -9.21 7.75
N PHE A 33 0.68 -10.08 8.70
CA PHE A 33 -0.11 -10.36 9.89
C PHE A 33 0.67 -9.88 11.10
N GLU A 34 0.15 -8.89 11.81
CA GLU A 34 0.83 -8.28 12.94
C GLU A 34 -0.02 -8.39 14.22
N THR A 35 0.64 -8.60 15.37
CA THR A 35 -0.06 -8.58 16.66
C THR A 35 0.74 -7.88 17.75
N SER A 36 0.08 -6.99 18.48
CA SER A 36 0.65 -6.38 19.70
C SER A 36 0.62 -7.31 20.92
N VAL A 37 0.01 -8.50 20.77
CA VAL A 37 -0.15 -9.50 21.83
C VAL A 37 1.11 -10.34 22.03
N ILE A 38 1.99 -10.41 21.04
CA ILE A 38 3.26 -11.13 21.17
C ILE A 38 4.36 -10.08 21.14
N GLN A 39 4.93 -9.81 22.31
CA GLN A 39 5.96 -8.79 22.47
C GLN A 39 7.29 -9.45 22.74
N LEU A 40 8.32 -9.00 22.03
CA LEU A 40 9.69 -9.45 22.15
C LEU A 40 10.54 -8.33 22.74
N GLN A 41 11.26 -8.58 23.83
CA GLN A 41 12.13 -7.59 24.47
C GLN A 41 13.59 -7.96 24.28
N SER A 42 14.39 -7.01 23.81
CA SER A 42 15.85 -7.11 23.81
C SER A 42 16.38 -7.13 25.24
N GLN A 43 17.34 -8.02 25.53
CA GLN A 43 18.09 -7.97 26.78
C GLN A 43 19.15 -6.86 26.82
N ASN A 44 19.49 -6.27 25.67
CA ASN A 44 20.42 -5.16 25.63
C ASN A 44 19.72 -3.85 25.99
N ARG A 45 20.12 -3.25 27.12
CA ARG A 45 19.58 -1.96 27.60
C ARG A 45 19.97 -0.77 26.71
N ASP A 46 21.00 -0.93 25.88
CA ASP A 46 21.45 0.08 24.92
C ASP A 46 20.68 -0.01 23.58
N CYS A 47 19.64 -0.86 23.50
CA CYS A 47 18.79 -0.96 22.31
C CYS A 47 18.04 0.36 22.07
N THR A 48 18.48 1.10 21.04
CA THR A 48 17.85 2.37 20.68
C THR A 48 16.64 2.17 19.77
N HIS A 49 15.76 3.16 19.71
CA HIS A 49 14.65 3.16 18.75
C HIS A 49 15.14 3.09 17.28
N LYS A 50 16.31 3.69 16.99
CA LYS A 50 16.96 3.60 15.67
C LYS A 50 17.39 2.17 15.34
N ASP A 51 17.83 1.40 16.32
CA ASP A 51 18.19 0.00 16.12
C ASP A 51 16.94 -0.84 15.87
N LEU A 52 15.86 -0.61 16.62
CA LEU A 52 14.57 -1.26 16.36
C LEU A 52 14.04 -0.99 14.95
N LYS A 53 14.10 0.27 14.48
CA LYS A 53 13.72 0.63 13.10
C LYS A 53 14.52 -0.14 12.04
N LYS A 54 15.80 -0.46 12.30
CA LYS A 54 16.63 -1.28 11.40
C LYS A 54 16.33 -2.78 11.51
N ALA A 55 15.89 -3.23 12.69
CA ALA A 55 15.46 -4.60 12.93
C ALA A 55 14.06 -4.90 12.36
N LYS A 56 13.23 -3.87 12.16
CA LYS A 56 11.88 -4.01 11.58
C LYS A 56 11.92 -4.76 10.24
N GLY A 57 11.01 -5.71 10.07
CA GLY A 57 10.88 -6.52 8.84
C GLY A 57 12.04 -7.49 8.60
N LYS A 58 12.96 -7.66 9.57
CA LYS A 58 14.07 -8.62 9.49
C LYS A 58 13.67 -9.94 10.12
N LEU A 59 14.24 -11.04 9.60
CA LEU A 59 13.92 -12.40 10.00
C LEU A 59 14.23 -12.62 11.49
N LEU A 60 13.26 -13.14 12.24
CA LEU A 60 13.40 -13.51 13.65
C LEU A 60 13.61 -15.00 13.83
N GLY A 61 14.64 -15.37 14.59
CA GLY A 61 14.88 -16.76 15.03
C GLY A 61 15.01 -17.78 13.90
N LYS A 62 15.42 -17.33 12.71
CA LYS A 62 15.48 -18.14 11.47
C LYS A 62 14.12 -18.74 11.05
N ARG A 63 13.00 -18.26 11.60
CA ARG A 63 11.67 -18.81 11.34
C ARG A 63 11.14 -18.30 10.00
N LYS A 64 11.27 -19.12 8.97
CA LYS A 64 10.78 -18.83 7.62
C LYS A 64 10.31 -20.09 6.93
N GLY A 65 9.35 -19.93 6.03
CA GLY A 65 8.98 -20.90 5.02
C GLY A 65 9.45 -20.48 3.63
N GLU A 66 8.94 -21.17 2.62
CA GLU A 66 9.17 -20.81 1.23
C GLU A 66 8.57 -19.42 0.90
N LEU A 67 7.36 -19.17 1.41
CA LEU A 67 6.51 -18.04 1.06
C LEU A 67 6.31 -17.04 2.21
N TRP A 68 6.79 -17.34 3.41
CA TRP A 68 6.56 -16.54 4.61
C TRP A 68 7.82 -16.39 5.47
N ALA A 69 7.88 -15.35 6.29
CA ALA A 69 8.88 -15.17 7.34
C ALA A 69 8.24 -14.58 8.59
N LEU A 70 8.72 -15.00 9.78
CA LEU A 70 8.46 -14.27 11.02
C LEU A 70 9.46 -13.13 11.12
N THR A 71 8.95 -11.93 11.34
CA THR A 71 9.69 -10.68 11.49
C THR A 71 9.24 -9.96 12.76
N GLY A 72 9.96 -8.89 13.10
CA GLY A 72 9.55 -7.96 14.15
C GLY A 72 9.01 -6.67 13.56
N ASP A 73 7.96 -6.12 14.17
CA ASP A 73 7.49 -4.76 13.92
C ASP A 73 7.72 -3.87 15.15
N THR A 74 7.61 -2.56 14.97
CA THR A 74 7.84 -1.52 15.98
C THR A 74 6.55 -0.80 16.38
N THR A 75 5.38 -1.41 16.15
CA THR A 75 4.06 -0.78 16.35
C THR A 75 3.79 -0.28 17.75
N LEU A 76 4.39 -0.90 18.78
CA LEU A 76 4.25 -0.43 20.16
C LEU A 76 5.07 0.84 20.47
N GLU A 77 5.98 1.24 19.58
CA GLU A 77 6.89 2.39 19.75
C GLU A 77 7.65 2.38 21.09
N LYS A 78 7.81 1.18 21.69
CA LYS A 78 8.42 0.99 23.00
C LYS A 78 9.91 0.63 22.86
N PRO A 79 10.82 1.33 23.58
CA PRO A 79 12.25 1.02 23.52
C PRO A 79 12.59 -0.44 23.84
N GLY A 80 13.48 -1.02 23.03
CA GLY A 80 13.87 -2.42 23.12
C GLY A 80 12.78 -3.46 22.81
N THR A 81 11.57 -3.05 22.41
CA THR A 81 10.45 -3.97 22.15
C THR A 81 10.15 -4.09 20.66
N LEU A 82 9.98 -5.32 20.17
CA LEU A 82 9.37 -5.65 18.88
C LEU A 82 8.02 -6.35 19.10
N THR A 83 7.10 -6.21 18.16
CA THR A 83 5.89 -7.03 18.04
C THR A 83 6.11 -8.13 17.01
N ALA A 84 5.48 -9.29 17.21
CA ALA A 84 5.58 -10.37 16.23
C ALA A 84 4.77 -10.05 14.97
N GLU A 85 5.36 -10.35 13.82
CA GLU A 85 4.77 -10.13 12.51
C GLU A 85 5.08 -11.32 11.60
N TYR A 86 4.09 -11.81 10.85
CA TYR A 86 4.31 -12.77 9.76
C TYR A 86 4.11 -12.05 8.42
N ILE A 87 5.12 -12.10 7.56
CA ILE A 87 5.07 -11.50 6.21
C ILE A 87 5.05 -12.60 5.16
N LEU A 88 4.10 -12.55 4.23
CA LEU A 88 4.08 -13.33 3.00
C LEU A 88 4.83 -12.57 1.89
N ASP A 89 5.82 -13.22 1.27
CA ASP A 89 6.69 -12.59 0.27
C ASP A 89 5.98 -12.45 -1.08
N ARG A 90 5.53 -11.21 -1.38
CA ARG A 90 4.87 -10.86 -2.65
C ARG A 90 5.68 -11.21 -3.89
N ARG A 91 7.01 -11.28 -3.80
CA ARG A 91 7.86 -11.60 -4.96
C ARG A 91 7.69 -13.05 -5.37
N LYS A 92 7.30 -13.92 -4.43
CA LYS A 92 7.12 -15.36 -4.64
C LYS A 92 5.65 -15.75 -4.76
N ALA A 93 4.78 -15.17 -3.93
CA ALA A 93 3.34 -15.40 -3.97
C ALA A 93 2.71 -14.63 -5.15
N LYS A 94 2.70 -15.26 -6.33
CA LYS A 94 2.07 -14.69 -7.53
C LYS A 94 0.55 -14.90 -7.52
N ILE A 95 -0.18 -13.85 -7.89
CA ILE A 95 -1.64 -13.82 -7.90
C ILE A 95 -2.21 -14.86 -8.87
N GLY A 96 -3.28 -15.53 -8.45
CA GLY A 96 -3.99 -16.56 -9.23
C GLY A 96 -3.37 -17.94 -9.14
N LYS A 97 -2.30 -18.12 -8.35
CA LYS A 97 -1.66 -19.42 -8.12
C LYS A 97 -2.03 -20.06 -6.77
N GLY A 98 -2.78 -19.36 -5.92
CA GLY A 98 -3.14 -19.83 -4.57
C GLY A 98 -1.95 -19.98 -3.62
N LEU A 99 -0.79 -19.43 -4.00
CA LEU A 99 0.44 -19.53 -3.21
C LEU A 99 0.34 -18.70 -1.92
N ALA A 100 -0.34 -17.56 -1.96
CA ALA A 100 -0.52 -16.74 -0.77
C ALA A 100 -1.29 -17.50 0.32
N VAL A 101 -2.37 -18.20 -0.05
CA VAL A 101 -3.14 -19.06 0.86
C VAL A 101 -2.28 -20.19 1.44
N LYS A 102 -1.47 -20.86 0.61
CA LYS A 102 -0.50 -21.87 1.09
C LYS A 102 0.46 -21.24 2.11
N GLY A 103 1.06 -20.09 1.79
CA GLY A 103 1.99 -19.38 2.67
C GLY A 103 1.36 -19.00 4.01
N ALA A 104 0.10 -18.53 4.01
CA ALA A 104 -0.65 -18.22 5.21
C ALA A 104 -0.90 -19.46 6.09
N ASN A 105 -1.30 -20.57 5.48
CA ASN A 105 -1.52 -21.83 6.21
C ASN A 105 -0.20 -22.37 6.81
N ASP A 106 0.90 -22.32 6.06
CA ASP A 106 2.22 -22.74 6.53
C ASP A 106 2.70 -21.85 7.69
N ALA A 107 2.47 -20.54 7.62
CA ALA A 107 2.78 -19.60 8.71
C ALA A 107 1.92 -19.86 9.96
N SER A 108 0.64 -20.20 9.79
CA SER A 108 -0.26 -20.56 10.90
C SER A 108 0.22 -21.82 11.63
N VAL A 109 0.74 -22.81 10.89
CA VAL A 109 1.39 -24.00 11.47
C VAL A 109 2.66 -23.63 12.22
N ASP A 110 3.47 -22.71 11.69
CA ASP A 110 4.67 -22.23 12.40
C ASP A 110 4.32 -21.56 13.73
N LEU A 111 3.28 -20.73 13.77
CA LEU A 111 2.84 -20.07 15.01
C LEU A 111 2.47 -21.08 16.10
N VAL A 112 1.77 -22.17 15.72
CA VAL A 112 1.42 -23.26 16.65
C VAL A 112 2.67 -23.97 17.15
N ASN A 113 3.62 -24.24 16.26
CA ASN A 113 4.88 -24.92 16.59
C ASN A 113 5.82 -24.02 17.42
N TRP A 114 5.83 -22.71 17.17
CA TRP A 114 6.57 -21.74 17.94
C TRP A 114 6.01 -21.64 19.36
N SER A 115 4.68 -21.60 19.46
CA SER A 115 3.94 -21.61 20.72
C SER A 115 4.39 -20.55 21.74
N PRO A 116 4.55 -19.26 21.35
CA PRO A 116 5.07 -18.21 22.25
C PRO A 116 4.18 -17.95 23.49
N TYR A 117 3.00 -18.56 23.53
CA TYR A 117 1.96 -18.42 24.54
C TYR A 117 1.80 -19.66 25.43
N ALA A 118 2.41 -20.82 25.13
CA ALA A 118 2.04 -22.07 25.81
C ALA A 118 2.92 -22.44 27.01
N ASN A 119 4.12 -21.86 27.15
CA ASN A 119 5.08 -22.33 28.14
C ASN A 119 5.88 -21.18 28.76
N PRO A 120 5.96 -21.08 30.10
CA PRO A 120 6.89 -20.17 30.77
C PRO A 120 8.35 -20.32 30.33
N LEU A 121 8.76 -21.52 29.88
CA LEU A 121 10.08 -21.75 29.30
C LEU A 121 10.23 -21.18 27.88
N ALA A 122 9.14 -20.91 27.16
CA ALA A 122 9.20 -20.21 25.87
C ALA A 122 9.66 -18.75 26.06
N TYR A 123 9.38 -18.13 27.23
CA TYR A 123 9.98 -16.84 27.60
C TYR A 123 11.51 -16.91 27.75
N LEU A 124 12.08 -18.11 27.93
CA LEU A 124 13.53 -18.31 27.99
C LEU A 124 14.15 -18.63 26.61
N SER A 125 13.32 -18.85 25.58
CA SER A 125 13.81 -19.14 24.24
C SER A 125 14.21 -17.85 23.53
N ALA A 126 15.51 -17.56 23.58
CA ALA A 126 16.10 -16.43 22.86
C ALA A 126 15.85 -16.50 21.36
N LEU A 127 15.37 -15.40 20.78
CA LEU A 127 15.30 -15.17 19.34
C LEU A 127 16.35 -14.13 18.94
N SER A 128 16.89 -14.28 17.75
CA SER A 128 17.81 -13.28 17.17
C SER A 128 17.21 -12.69 15.91
N VAL A 129 17.40 -11.38 15.74
CA VAL A 129 17.21 -10.68 14.49
C VAL A 129 18.37 -11.03 13.56
N ASP A 130 18.08 -11.58 12.38
CA ASP A 130 19.05 -11.97 11.35
C ASP A 130 19.43 -10.75 10.48
N GLU A 131 20.07 -9.77 11.11
CA GLU A 131 20.59 -8.56 10.45
C GLU A 131 21.89 -8.11 11.14
N PRO A 132 23.06 -8.23 10.46
CA PRO A 132 24.35 -7.88 11.03
C PRO A 132 24.42 -6.47 11.60
N ALA A 133 23.74 -5.50 10.96
CA ALA A 133 23.75 -4.10 11.38
C ALA A 133 23.07 -3.83 12.74
N VAL A 134 22.36 -4.83 13.30
CA VAL A 134 21.68 -4.76 14.59
C VAL A 134 21.99 -5.98 15.47
N TRP A 135 23.09 -6.71 15.22
CA TRP A 135 23.40 -7.89 16.02
C TRP A 135 23.59 -7.55 17.51
N HIS A 136 24.06 -6.34 17.83
CA HIS A 136 24.31 -5.90 19.20
C HIS A 136 23.05 -5.83 20.06
N ILE A 137 21.85 -5.72 19.47
CA ILE A 137 20.58 -5.70 20.23
C ILE A 137 19.99 -7.10 20.46
N ASN A 138 20.62 -8.16 19.95
CA ASN A 138 20.24 -9.53 20.30
C ASN A 138 20.75 -9.91 21.71
N PRO A 139 20.13 -10.90 22.37
CA PRO A 139 18.92 -11.62 21.98
C PRO A 139 17.62 -10.93 22.43
N PHE A 140 16.52 -11.35 21.80
CA PHE A 140 15.15 -11.00 22.15
C PHE A 140 14.43 -12.16 22.84
N TYR A 141 13.55 -11.86 23.77
CA TYR A 141 12.73 -12.86 24.47
C TYR A 141 11.26 -12.47 24.39
N VAL A 142 10.39 -13.45 24.26
CA VAL A 142 8.95 -13.21 24.42
C VAL A 142 8.72 -12.74 25.86
N VAL A 143 8.05 -11.61 26.04
CA VAL A 143 7.70 -11.06 27.36
C VAL A 143 6.19 -10.87 27.53
N TYR A 144 5.42 -11.02 26.45
CA TYR A 144 3.97 -11.01 26.46
C TYR A 144 3.43 -12.01 25.42
N PRO A 145 2.33 -12.75 25.67
CA PRO A 145 1.45 -12.67 26.85
C PRO A 145 2.13 -13.13 28.15
N GLU A 146 1.78 -12.61 29.33
CA GLU A 146 2.36 -13.00 30.64
C GLU A 146 1.83 -14.33 31.19
N ALA A 147 0.63 -14.72 30.76
CA ALA A 147 -0.02 -15.97 31.10
C ALA A 147 -0.34 -16.74 29.83
N PRO A 148 -0.48 -18.07 29.91
CA PRO A 148 -0.83 -18.84 28.74
C PRO A 148 -2.12 -18.36 28.09
N LYS A 149 -2.08 -18.21 26.77
CA LYS A 149 -3.25 -17.85 25.97
C LYS A 149 -3.50 -18.95 24.94
N ASP A 150 -4.76 -19.16 24.62
CA ASP A 150 -5.11 -19.95 23.45
C ASP A 150 -4.72 -19.17 22.18
N VAL A 151 -3.86 -19.77 21.37
CA VAL A 151 -3.39 -19.18 20.11
C VAL A 151 -4.50 -18.91 19.12
N ASP A 152 -5.58 -19.68 19.20
CA ASP A 152 -6.73 -19.54 18.31
C ASP A 152 -7.51 -18.25 18.61
N THR A 153 -7.30 -17.67 19.79
CA THR A 153 -7.93 -16.41 20.20
C THR A 153 -7.10 -15.17 19.89
N ILE A 154 -5.82 -15.33 19.52
CA ILE A 154 -4.95 -14.19 19.21
C ILE A 154 -5.40 -13.57 17.89
N LYS A 155 -5.77 -12.29 17.95
CA LYS A 155 -6.12 -11.49 16.79
C LYS A 155 -4.84 -10.87 16.18
N TRP A 156 -4.76 -10.98 14.86
CA TRP A 156 -3.71 -10.45 14.03
C TRP A 156 -4.31 -9.44 13.07
N SER A 157 -3.89 -8.19 13.19
CA SER A 157 -4.21 -7.18 12.21
C SER A 157 -3.51 -7.54 10.91
N TYR A 158 -4.17 -7.29 9.77
CA TYR A 158 -3.59 -7.63 8.48
C TYR A 158 -3.56 -6.47 7.50
N GLN A 159 -2.55 -6.52 6.63
CA GLN A 159 -2.33 -5.56 5.55
C GLN A 159 -2.04 -6.34 4.26
N VAL A 160 -2.47 -5.83 3.12
CA VAL A 160 -2.33 -6.49 1.81
C VAL A 160 -1.49 -5.62 0.90
N THR A 161 -0.39 -6.13 0.35
CA THR A 161 0.39 -5.41 -0.68
C THR A 161 0.18 -6.07 -2.04
N ALA A 162 -0.35 -5.35 -3.02
CA ALA A 162 -0.61 -5.86 -4.37
C ALA A 162 -0.49 -4.76 -5.44
N PRO A 163 -0.14 -5.13 -6.69
CA PRO A 163 -0.31 -4.24 -7.83
C PRO A 163 -1.79 -4.02 -8.12
N MET A 164 -2.19 -2.79 -8.37
CA MET A 164 -3.59 -2.45 -8.63
C MET A 164 -3.71 -1.34 -9.68
N PRO A 165 -4.60 -1.49 -10.68
CA PRO A 165 -4.94 -0.40 -11.59
C PRO A 165 -5.45 0.84 -10.83
N LEU A 166 -5.08 2.05 -11.26
CA LEU A 166 -5.52 3.29 -10.59
C LEU A 166 -7.04 3.46 -10.61
N ARG A 167 -7.71 3.06 -11.69
CA ARG A 167 -9.18 3.01 -11.71
C ARG A 167 -9.79 2.08 -10.66
N ALA A 168 -9.10 0.99 -10.31
CA ALA A 168 -9.57 0.08 -9.27
C ALA A 168 -9.42 0.73 -7.89
N ILE A 169 -8.37 1.55 -7.68
CA ILE A 169 -8.26 2.41 -6.50
C ILE A 169 -9.45 3.38 -6.42
N ASN A 170 -9.80 4.03 -7.52
CA ASN A 170 -10.98 4.91 -7.58
C ASN A 170 -12.27 4.15 -7.22
N ASN A 171 -12.44 2.95 -7.77
CA ASN A 171 -13.59 2.09 -7.49
C ASN A 171 -13.65 1.63 -6.03
N LEU A 172 -12.51 1.30 -5.41
CA LEU A 172 -12.46 0.97 -3.99
C LEU A 172 -12.87 2.18 -3.14
N MET A 173 -12.36 3.37 -3.44
CA MET A 173 -12.77 4.60 -2.74
C MET A 173 -14.28 4.87 -2.88
N ARG A 174 -14.86 4.63 -4.07
CA ARG A 174 -16.31 4.68 -4.29
C ARG A 174 -17.06 3.69 -3.41
N GLN A 175 -16.63 2.43 -3.40
CA GLN A 175 -17.24 1.37 -2.58
C GLN A 175 -17.21 1.76 -1.11
N GLY A 176 -16.06 2.24 -0.62
CA GLY A 176 -15.92 2.73 0.74
C GLY A 176 -16.91 3.85 1.06
N LYS A 177 -16.99 4.88 0.20
CA LYS A 177 -17.94 6.00 0.39
C LYS A 177 -19.40 5.59 0.37
N ARG A 178 -19.73 4.50 -0.33
CA ARG A 178 -21.07 3.90 -0.35
C ARG A 178 -21.31 2.88 0.77
N ASN A 179 -20.43 2.81 1.77
CA ASN A 179 -20.48 1.84 2.86
C ASN A 179 -20.57 0.37 2.37
N MET A 180 -19.97 0.08 1.22
CA MET A 180 -19.84 -1.29 0.72
C MET A 180 -18.65 -1.98 1.38
N THR A 181 -18.77 -3.29 1.58
CA THR A 181 -17.70 -4.11 2.14
C THR A 181 -16.75 -4.59 1.06
N SER A 182 -15.44 -4.54 1.33
CA SER A 182 -14.41 -5.16 0.49
C SER A 182 -13.25 -5.67 1.38
N PRO A 183 -12.61 -6.80 1.04
CA PRO A 183 -11.41 -7.27 1.73
C PRO A 183 -10.22 -6.30 1.71
N LEU A 184 -10.25 -5.30 0.82
CA LEU A 184 -9.20 -4.29 0.65
C LEU A 184 -9.61 -2.91 1.19
N LEU A 185 -10.80 -2.78 1.79
CA LEU A 185 -11.24 -1.55 2.44
C LEU A 185 -10.94 -1.59 3.95
N PRO A 186 -10.65 -0.43 4.56
CA PRO A 186 -10.35 -0.39 5.98
C PRO A 186 -11.60 -0.73 6.80
N SER A 187 -11.36 -1.38 7.93
CA SER A 187 -12.38 -1.67 8.94
C SER A 187 -12.84 -0.42 9.70
N LEU A 188 -12.05 0.66 9.66
CA LEU A 188 -12.30 1.90 10.39
C LEU A 188 -13.00 2.94 9.51
N THR A 189 -14.24 3.30 9.85
CA THR A 189 -15.04 4.31 9.12
C THR A 189 -14.30 5.63 8.93
N ARG A 190 -13.55 6.08 9.94
CA ARG A 190 -12.75 7.33 9.86
C ARG A 190 -11.74 7.37 8.71
N LEU A 191 -11.24 6.20 8.26
CA LEU A 191 -10.29 6.11 7.15
C LEU A 191 -11.03 6.13 5.80
N THR A 192 -12.18 5.47 5.74
CA THR A 192 -13.10 5.55 4.60
C THR A 192 -13.62 6.99 4.38
N ASP A 193 -13.88 7.73 5.46
CA ASP A 193 -14.30 9.14 5.40
C ASP A 193 -13.25 10.06 4.76
N ARG A 194 -11.97 9.67 4.82
CA ARG A 194 -10.85 10.42 4.24
C ARG A 194 -10.58 10.08 2.78
N MET A 195 -11.14 9.00 2.26
CA MET A 195 -11.09 8.69 0.84
C MET A 195 -11.86 9.74 0.04
N ASN A 196 -11.44 10.02 -1.18
CA ASN A 196 -12.14 10.87 -2.12
C ASN A 196 -12.22 10.10 -3.43
N TRP A 197 -13.43 9.74 -3.84
CA TRP A 197 -13.68 9.15 -5.14
C TRP A 197 -13.92 10.28 -6.14
N VAL A 198 -13.13 10.31 -7.21
CA VAL A 198 -13.17 11.36 -8.24
C VAL A 198 -13.83 10.81 -9.49
N GLN A 199 -14.77 11.58 -10.02
CA GLN A 199 -15.52 11.25 -11.23
C GLN A 199 -15.50 12.42 -12.21
N ARG A 200 -15.99 12.19 -13.43
CA ARG A 200 -15.98 13.19 -14.51
C ARG A 200 -16.66 14.50 -14.11
N GLY A 201 -17.68 14.43 -13.25
CA GLY A 201 -18.35 15.60 -12.68
C GLY A 201 -17.43 16.59 -11.94
N PHE A 202 -16.27 16.17 -11.41
CA PHE A 202 -15.28 17.06 -10.78
C PHE A 202 -14.63 18.03 -11.78
N PHE A 203 -14.74 17.74 -13.07
CA PHE A 203 -14.16 18.52 -14.16
C PHE A 203 -15.21 19.33 -14.92
N ARG A 204 -16.45 19.45 -14.38
CA ARG A 204 -17.55 20.18 -15.03
C ARG A 204 -17.23 21.66 -15.29
N SER A 205 -16.48 22.29 -14.40
CA SER A 205 -16.02 23.68 -14.53
C SER A 205 -14.81 23.83 -15.43
N ARG A 206 -14.32 22.72 -16.02
CA ARG A 206 -13.15 22.65 -16.90
C ARG A 206 -11.91 23.32 -16.29
N PRO A 207 -11.42 22.84 -15.12
CA PRO A 207 -10.22 23.40 -14.51
C PRO A 207 -9.05 23.31 -15.50
N GLU A 208 -8.30 24.39 -15.66
CA GLU A 208 -7.24 24.53 -16.67
C GLU A 208 -7.71 24.20 -18.11
N GLY A 209 -9.01 24.33 -18.40
CA GLY A 209 -9.60 23.97 -19.68
C GLY A 209 -9.56 22.47 -20.00
N ILE A 210 -9.52 21.59 -18.99
CA ILE A 210 -9.61 20.14 -19.17
C ILE A 210 -11.05 19.73 -19.44
N ASP A 211 -11.30 19.05 -20.56
CA ASP A 211 -12.61 18.45 -20.80
C ASP A 211 -12.72 17.12 -20.04
N PRO A 212 -13.83 16.86 -19.32
CA PRO A 212 -14.04 15.58 -18.67
C PRO A 212 -13.88 14.35 -19.58
N SER A 213 -14.13 14.46 -20.90
CA SER A 213 -13.96 13.34 -21.83
C SER A 213 -12.50 12.96 -22.09
N ASP A 214 -11.55 13.87 -21.85
CA ASP A 214 -10.12 13.65 -22.10
C ASP A 214 -9.47 12.78 -21.02
N LEU A 215 -10.17 12.52 -19.92
CA LEU A 215 -9.66 11.79 -18.77
C LEU A 215 -9.95 10.30 -18.89
N SER A 216 -8.88 9.50 -18.77
CA SER A 216 -9.01 8.05 -18.58
C SER A 216 -9.47 7.73 -17.16
N GLU A 217 -10.02 6.53 -16.95
CA GLU A 217 -10.39 6.06 -15.60
C GLU A 217 -9.18 5.96 -14.66
N ASP A 218 -7.99 5.67 -15.20
CA ASP A 218 -6.75 5.67 -14.41
C ASP A 218 -6.32 7.10 -14.04
N ALA A 219 -6.55 8.10 -14.89
CA ALA A 219 -6.35 9.51 -14.54
C ALA A 219 -7.30 9.94 -13.41
N LEU A 220 -8.58 9.56 -13.47
CA LEU A 220 -9.54 9.80 -12.37
C LEU A 220 -9.08 9.14 -11.07
N GLY A 221 -8.58 7.90 -11.14
CA GLY A 221 -8.01 7.20 -9.99
C GLY A 221 -6.76 7.86 -9.41
N PHE A 222 -5.91 8.44 -10.25
CA PHE A 222 -4.78 9.25 -9.77
C PHE A 222 -5.26 10.51 -9.04
N PHE A 223 -6.21 11.26 -9.60
CA PHE A 223 -6.78 12.43 -8.95
C PHE A 223 -7.47 12.08 -7.63
N ALA A 224 -8.19 10.96 -7.56
CA ALA A 224 -8.79 10.44 -6.34
C ALA A 224 -7.76 10.17 -5.25
N LEU A 225 -6.64 9.54 -5.61
CA LEU A 225 -5.55 9.27 -4.67
C LEU A 225 -4.90 10.56 -4.17
N VAL A 226 -4.51 11.47 -5.08
CA VAL A 226 -3.91 12.76 -4.72
C VAL A 226 -4.85 13.58 -3.84
N LEU A 227 -6.13 13.67 -4.21
CA LEU A 227 -7.11 14.43 -3.45
C LEU A 227 -7.38 13.82 -2.07
N SER A 228 -7.38 12.49 -1.96
CA SER A 228 -7.49 11.78 -0.68
C SER A 228 -6.34 12.15 0.25
N TYR A 229 -5.10 12.08 -0.23
CA TYR A 229 -3.92 12.46 0.55
C TYR A 229 -3.93 13.95 0.94
N ALA A 230 -4.23 14.83 -0.01
CA ALA A 230 -4.31 16.27 0.21
C ALA A 230 -5.35 16.62 1.28
N LYS A 231 -6.61 16.21 1.12
CA LYS A 231 -7.67 16.49 2.11
C LYS A 231 -7.40 15.78 3.44
N ALA A 232 -6.76 14.61 3.44
CA ALA A 232 -6.46 13.89 4.67
C ALA A 232 -5.41 14.59 5.54
N SER A 233 -4.52 15.40 4.96
CA SER A 233 -3.52 16.17 5.72
C SER A 233 -4.15 17.15 6.71
N ALA A 234 -5.37 17.61 6.45
CA ALA A 234 -6.16 18.46 7.36
C ALA A 234 -6.51 17.76 8.69
N TYR A 235 -6.44 16.43 8.73
CA TYR A 235 -6.75 15.61 9.91
C TYR A 235 -5.51 14.92 10.49
N GLY A 236 -4.34 15.15 9.90
CA GLY A 236 -3.09 14.55 10.33
C GLY A 236 -2.70 15.02 11.74
N ALA A 237 -2.24 14.10 12.57
CA ALA A 237 -1.60 14.46 13.83
C ALA A 237 -0.12 14.74 13.56
N ALA A 238 0.43 15.82 14.14
CA ALA A 238 1.82 16.21 13.92
C ALA A 238 2.87 15.14 14.28
N GLU A 239 2.50 14.11 15.05
CA GLU A 239 3.38 13.02 15.45
C GLU A 239 3.23 11.77 14.58
N LYS A 240 2.34 11.76 13.58
CA LYS A 240 2.05 10.57 12.77
C LYS A 240 2.47 10.79 11.32
N SER A 241 3.07 9.75 10.72
CA SER A 241 3.37 9.79 9.28
C SER A 241 2.04 9.89 8.48
N PRO A 242 2.05 10.60 7.32
CA PRO A 242 0.91 10.66 6.40
C PRO A 242 0.37 9.30 5.98
N LYS A 243 1.16 8.24 6.12
CA LYS A 243 0.71 6.86 5.88
C LYS A 243 -0.46 6.44 6.78
N MET A 244 -0.61 7.08 7.94
CA MET A 244 -1.67 6.78 8.91
C MET A 244 -2.97 7.51 8.57
N ASP A 245 -2.94 8.38 7.56
CA ASP A 245 -4.08 9.22 7.19
C ASP A 245 -5.00 8.59 6.15
N THR A 246 -4.51 7.60 5.42
CA THR A 246 -5.28 6.80 4.46
C THR A 246 -4.90 5.33 4.60
N SER A 247 -5.86 4.45 4.32
CA SER A 247 -5.65 3.01 4.31
C SER A 247 -5.13 2.48 2.97
N ILE A 248 -5.22 3.27 1.89
CA ILE A 248 -4.68 2.91 0.57
C ILE A 248 -3.37 3.67 0.41
N MET A 249 -2.27 2.96 0.63
CA MET A 249 -0.93 3.53 0.62
C MET A 249 -0.18 3.14 -0.66
N PRO A 250 0.26 4.09 -1.50
CA PRO A 250 1.02 3.78 -2.69
C PRO A 250 2.46 3.40 -2.28
N ARG A 251 2.90 2.23 -2.74
CA ARG A 251 4.29 1.78 -2.62
C ARG A 251 5.11 2.23 -3.83
N THR A 252 4.48 2.32 -5.01
CA THR A 252 4.99 3.04 -6.18
C THR A 252 4.89 4.56 -5.94
N ASP A 253 5.88 5.34 -6.35
CA ASP A 253 5.86 6.79 -6.14
C ASP A 253 4.86 7.52 -7.04
N PHE A 254 4.45 8.72 -6.61
CA PHE A 254 3.42 9.50 -7.30
C PHE A 254 3.86 9.98 -8.69
N VAL A 255 5.16 10.12 -8.94
CA VAL A 255 5.69 10.50 -10.26
C VAL A 255 5.47 9.37 -11.26
N ALA A 256 5.83 8.14 -10.89
CA ALA A 256 5.57 6.98 -11.74
C ALA A 256 4.07 6.75 -11.97
N MET A 257 3.23 6.93 -10.93
CA MET A 257 1.77 6.85 -11.09
C MET A 257 1.24 7.92 -12.06
N PHE A 258 1.72 9.16 -11.95
CA PHE A 258 1.37 10.26 -12.85
C PHE A 258 1.71 9.92 -14.31
N GLN A 259 2.90 9.37 -14.56
CA GLN A 259 3.34 8.94 -15.90
C GLN A 259 2.46 7.81 -16.46
N LEU A 260 2.10 6.81 -15.66
CA LEU A 260 1.25 5.69 -16.08
C LEU A 260 -0.14 6.13 -16.56
N THR A 261 -0.63 7.28 -16.11
CA THR A 261 -1.95 7.81 -16.53
C THR A 261 -1.94 8.51 -17.89
N GLY A 262 -0.76 8.89 -18.40
CA GLY A 262 -0.62 9.73 -19.59
C GLY A 262 -0.92 11.22 -19.37
N LEU A 263 -1.14 11.65 -18.12
CA LEU A 263 -1.45 13.06 -17.79
C LEU A 263 -0.33 14.04 -18.17
N GLU A 264 0.93 13.61 -18.26
CA GLU A 264 2.04 14.48 -18.69
C GLU A 264 1.74 15.22 -20.00
N ARG A 265 1.18 14.52 -20.99
CA ARG A 265 0.83 15.12 -22.29
C ARG A 265 -0.39 16.03 -22.18
N LEU A 266 -1.39 15.61 -21.41
CA LEU A 266 -2.61 16.40 -21.22
C LEU A 266 -2.34 17.72 -20.49
N LEU A 267 -1.33 17.74 -19.62
CA LEU A 267 -1.00 18.85 -18.72
C LEU A 267 0.26 19.64 -19.11
N GLU A 268 0.78 19.50 -20.33
CA GLU A 268 2.05 20.11 -20.75
C GLU A 268 2.16 21.62 -20.47
N ASN A 269 1.05 22.36 -20.54
CA ASN A 269 0.97 23.80 -20.26
C ASN A 269 -0.11 24.15 -19.23
N LYS A 270 -0.43 23.23 -18.33
CA LYS A 270 -1.52 23.35 -17.34
C LYS A 270 -0.99 23.05 -15.96
N SER A 271 -1.60 23.61 -14.91
CA SER A 271 -1.21 23.33 -13.53
C SER A 271 -1.93 22.11 -12.97
N LEU A 272 -1.19 21.05 -12.60
CA LEU A 272 -1.74 19.91 -11.87
C LEU A 272 -2.36 20.37 -10.52
N TYR A 273 -1.70 21.33 -9.87
CA TYR A 273 -2.17 21.87 -8.60
C TYR A 273 -3.52 22.59 -8.74
N GLU A 274 -3.68 23.47 -9.72
CA GLU A 274 -4.96 24.19 -9.89
C GLU A 274 -6.10 23.23 -10.24
N ILE A 275 -5.82 22.15 -10.98
CA ILE A 275 -6.80 21.09 -11.24
C ILE A 275 -7.23 20.40 -9.94
N VAL A 276 -6.27 19.98 -9.10
CA VAL A 276 -6.57 19.31 -7.82
C VAL A 276 -7.28 20.28 -6.86
N ARG A 277 -6.87 21.54 -6.81
CA ARG A 277 -7.43 22.61 -5.98
C ARG A 277 -8.89 22.90 -6.33
N VAL A 278 -9.22 22.99 -7.62
CA VAL A 278 -10.62 23.07 -8.08
C VAL A 278 -11.36 21.77 -7.78
N GLY A 279 -10.74 20.61 -8.02
CA GLY A 279 -11.31 19.31 -7.67
C GLY A 279 -11.67 19.17 -6.19
N ALA A 280 -10.90 19.80 -5.29
CA ALA A 280 -11.16 19.79 -3.85
C ALA A 280 -12.47 20.48 -3.45
N CYS A 281 -12.97 21.39 -4.29
CA CYS A 281 -14.26 22.06 -4.10
C CYS A 281 -15.46 21.12 -4.23
N TYR A 282 -15.27 19.90 -4.72
CA TYR A 282 -16.36 18.96 -4.93
C TYR A 282 -16.33 17.80 -3.94
N ASN A 283 -17.51 17.26 -3.65
CA ASN A 283 -17.73 15.93 -3.09
C ASN A 283 -18.54 15.10 -4.10
N ALA A 284 -18.22 13.80 -4.21
CA ALA A 284 -19.06 12.86 -4.94
C ALA A 284 -20.28 12.48 -4.10
N VAL A 285 -21.47 12.55 -4.69
CA VAL A 285 -22.74 12.15 -4.06
C VAL A 285 -23.20 10.80 -4.63
N ASP A 286 -23.19 10.69 -5.95
CA ASP A 286 -23.56 9.50 -6.70
C ASP A 286 -22.77 9.43 -8.02
N ASP A 287 -22.96 8.39 -8.83
CA ASP A 287 -22.31 8.24 -10.14
C ASP A 287 -22.61 9.47 -11.02
N ASP A 288 -21.54 10.19 -11.37
CA ASP A 288 -21.54 11.46 -12.12
C ASP A 288 -22.25 12.65 -11.45
N ILE A 289 -22.76 12.50 -10.23
CA ILE A 289 -23.36 13.59 -9.42
C ILE A 289 -22.38 14.09 -8.36
N VAL A 290 -22.05 15.39 -8.42
CA VAL A 290 -21.19 16.07 -7.45
C VAL A 290 -21.94 17.21 -6.76
N GLU A 291 -21.51 17.54 -5.54
CA GLU A 291 -21.93 18.72 -4.78
C GLU A 291 -20.73 19.56 -4.38
N ILE A 292 -20.97 20.80 -3.92
CA ILE A 292 -19.91 21.65 -3.40
C ILE A 292 -19.53 21.28 -1.96
N ASP A 293 -18.23 21.09 -1.75
CA ASP A 293 -17.60 20.99 -0.45
C ASP A 293 -17.22 22.38 0.06
N PHE A 294 -18.13 23.02 0.78
CA PHE A 294 -17.93 24.36 1.36
C PHE A 294 -16.77 24.45 2.37
N ARG A 295 -16.15 23.32 2.75
CA ARG A 295 -14.90 23.37 3.51
C ARG A 295 -13.75 23.93 2.67
N TRP A 296 -13.78 23.69 1.35
CA TRP A 296 -12.70 24.03 0.40
C TRP A 296 -13.13 25.01 -0.68
N SER A 297 -14.42 25.36 -0.76
CA SER A 297 -14.95 26.28 -1.76
C SER A 297 -15.80 27.38 -1.14
N ASP A 298 -15.67 28.60 -1.66
CA ASP A 298 -16.56 29.73 -1.41
C ASP A 298 -17.51 29.97 -2.60
N GLY A 299 -17.43 29.13 -3.64
CA GLY A 299 -18.20 29.27 -4.89
C GLY A 299 -19.44 28.39 -4.94
N ASP A 300 -19.94 28.19 -6.16
CA ASP A 300 -21.08 27.32 -6.45
C ASP A 300 -20.69 26.16 -7.37
N LEU A 301 -21.67 25.31 -7.68
CA LEU A 301 -21.47 24.07 -8.43
C LEU A 301 -20.96 24.30 -9.87
N ASP A 302 -21.30 25.42 -10.49
CA ASP A 302 -20.88 25.75 -11.87
C ASP A 302 -19.60 26.59 -11.88
N HIS A 303 -19.40 27.40 -10.83
CA HIS A 303 -18.28 28.29 -10.64
C HIS A 303 -17.62 28.04 -9.28
N PRO A 304 -16.92 26.89 -9.11
CA PRO A 304 -16.22 26.62 -7.87
C PRO A 304 -15.14 27.69 -7.64
N LEU A 305 -15.06 28.18 -6.40
CA LEU A 305 -14.05 29.15 -6.01
C LEU A 305 -13.23 28.56 -4.86
N PRO A 306 -12.09 27.92 -5.13
CA PRO A 306 -11.25 27.35 -4.07
C PRO A 306 -10.87 28.42 -3.04
N ASN A 307 -11.10 28.12 -1.77
CA ASN A 307 -10.74 29.00 -0.68
C ASN A 307 -9.29 28.76 -0.23
N LYS A 308 -8.77 29.66 0.63
CA LYS A 308 -7.37 29.62 1.08
C LYS A 308 -7.01 28.40 1.92
N ARG A 309 -8.00 27.70 2.50
CA ARG A 309 -7.75 26.57 3.40
C ARG A 309 -7.03 25.43 2.69
N PHE A 310 -7.32 25.23 1.41
CA PHE A 310 -6.63 24.20 0.62
C PHE A 310 -5.16 24.56 0.37
N ASP A 311 -4.87 25.84 0.12
CA ASP A 311 -3.51 26.36 -0.10
C ASP A 311 -2.63 26.26 1.17
N GLU A 312 -3.26 26.26 2.34
CA GLU A 312 -2.62 26.19 3.66
C GLU A 312 -2.43 24.75 4.17
N LEU A 313 -2.83 23.74 3.40
CA LEU A 313 -2.69 22.34 3.81
C LEU A 313 -1.22 21.92 3.87
N GLU A 314 -0.85 21.27 4.98
CA GLU A 314 0.49 20.75 5.20
C GLU A 314 0.40 19.32 5.74
N PHE A 315 1.37 18.49 5.33
CA PHE A 315 1.74 17.30 6.08
C PHE A 315 2.70 17.70 7.19
N THR A 316 2.48 17.17 8.39
CA THR A 316 3.30 17.46 9.57
C THR A 316 3.75 16.15 10.20
N PHE A 317 5.06 15.99 10.40
CA PHE A 317 5.64 14.85 11.09
C PHE A 317 6.82 15.31 11.94
N GLU A 318 6.69 15.19 13.26
CA GLU A 318 7.59 15.79 14.24
C GLU A 318 7.77 17.31 13.96
N ARG A 319 9.00 17.73 13.66
CA ARG A 319 9.36 19.11 13.30
C ARG A 319 9.35 19.38 11.79
N HIS A 320 9.06 18.37 10.98
CA HIS A 320 9.08 18.47 9.54
C HIS A 320 7.69 18.84 9.00
N LYS A 321 7.68 19.72 8.02
CA LYS A 321 6.49 20.16 7.30
C LYS A 321 6.70 19.99 5.80
N LEU A 322 5.63 19.64 5.09
CA LEU A 322 5.57 19.64 3.64
C LEU A 322 4.23 20.23 3.23
N ASN A 323 4.24 21.35 2.51
CA ASN A 323 3.00 21.93 2.01
C ASN A 323 2.43 21.07 0.86
N VAL A 324 1.11 20.90 0.84
CA VAL A 324 0.40 20.06 -0.14
C VAL A 324 0.54 20.62 -1.56
N LYS A 325 0.53 21.95 -1.73
CA LYS A 325 0.78 22.60 -3.03
C LYS A 325 2.17 22.26 -3.54
N GLU A 326 3.20 22.46 -2.72
CA GLU A 326 4.58 22.16 -3.08
C GLU A 326 4.74 20.70 -3.52
N TRP A 327 4.10 19.77 -2.80
CA TRP A 327 4.10 18.35 -3.16
C TRP A 327 3.45 18.07 -4.53
N ILE A 328 2.25 18.62 -4.79
CA ILE A 328 1.53 18.38 -6.04
C ILE A 328 2.27 19.00 -7.23
N GLU A 329 2.77 20.23 -7.09
CA GLU A 329 3.58 20.89 -8.12
C GLU A 329 4.87 20.11 -8.40
N ALA A 330 5.51 19.55 -7.36
CA ALA A 330 6.71 18.73 -7.53
C ALA A 330 6.45 17.43 -8.30
N ILE A 331 5.27 16.79 -8.16
CA ILE A 331 4.93 15.60 -8.96
C ILE A 331 4.99 15.94 -10.45
N GLN A 332 4.41 17.07 -10.85
CA GLN A 332 4.47 17.55 -12.24
C GLN A 332 5.91 17.91 -12.65
N GLY A 333 6.71 18.42 -11.71
CA GLY A 333 8.16 18.61 -11.84
C GLY A 333 9.00 17.33 -11.75
N ARG A 334 8.38 16.14 -11.75
CA ARG A 334 9.01 14.81 -11.69
C ARG A 334 9.75 14.50 -10.38
N GLN A 335 9.26 15.04 -9.27
CA GLN A 335 9.77 14.76 -7.93
C GLN A 335 8.63 14.40 -6.97
N ASP A 336 8.75 13.25 -6.29
CA ASP A 336 7.83 12.89 -5.22
C ASP A 336 8.38 13.38 -3.87
N LEU A 337 7.97 14.59 -3.46
CA LEU A 337 8.35 15.15 -2.16
C LEU A 337 7.75 14.39 -0.98
N LEU A 338 6.58 13.77 -1.15
CA LEU A 338 5.91 13.03 -0.07
C LEU A 338 6.66 11.74 0.25
N LYS A 339 7.22 11.05 -0.74
CA LYS A 339 8.18 9.94 -0.52
C LYS A 339 9.37 10.39 0.33
N GLY A 340 9.97 11.53 0.02
CA GLY A 340 11.10 12.07 0.77
C GLY A 340 10.73 12.49 2.21
N PHE A 341 9.53 13.03 2.37
CA PHE A 341 8.96 13.40 3.67
C PHE A 341 8.67 12.18 4.54
N ASP A 342 8.00 11.16 4.00
CA ASP A 342 7.69 9.91 4.68
C ASP A 342 8.96 9.12 5.06
N GLY A 343 10.04 9.26 4.27
CA GLY A 343 11.37 8.72 4.60
C GLY A 343 11.97 9.22 5.92
N LYS A 344 11.42 10.28 6.54
CA LYS A 344 11.79 10.71 7.90
C LYS A 344 11.13 9.84 8.99
N GLY A 345 9.98 9.26 8.69
CA GLY A 345 9.29 8.27 9.52
C GLY A 345 9.85 6.88 9.27
N ASP A 346 9.31 6.19 8.27
CA ASP A 346 9.68 4.83 7.88
C ASP A 346 9.78 4.59 6.36
N GLY A 347 9.45 5.57 5.52
CA GLY A 347 9.72 5.55 4.08
C GLY A 347 8.92 4.51 3.31
N GLN A 348 7.69 4.25 3.73
CA GLN A 348 6.79 3.31 3.09
C GLN A 348 6.09 3.89 1.85
N ILE A 349 5.66 5.17 1.90
CA ILE A 349 5.00 5.85 0.79
C ILE A 349 6.02 6.06 -0.35
N GLY A 350 5.69 5.53 -1.53
CA GLY A 350 6.61 5.57 -2.68
C GLY A 350 7.93 4.82 -2.45
N GLY A 351 8.01 3.99 -1.40
CA GLY A 351 9.25 3.32 -0.98
C GLY A 351 9.80 2.30 -1.99
N LEU A 352 9.01 1.90 -2.98
CA LEU A 352 9.46 1.06 -4.10
C LEU A 352 9.87 1.86 -5.34
N GLY A 353 9.80 3.19 -5.29
CA GLY A 353 10.13 4.08 -6.40
C GLY A 353 9.21 3.88 -7.60
N ASP A 354 9.81 3.80 -8.78
CA ASP A 354 9.12 3.62 -10.06
C ASP A 354 8.68 2.18 -10.33
N ARG A 355 8.92 1.27 -9.39
CA ARG A 355 8.57 -0.14 -9.55
C ARG A 355 7.07 -0.31 -9.77
N THR A 356 6.74 -1.08 -10.80
CA THR A 356 5.39 -1.51 -11.16
C THR A 356 5.35 -3.03 -11.34
N GLU A 357 4.15 -3.59 -11.45
CA GLU A 357 3.94 -4.95 -11.94
C GLU A 357 2.82 -4.95 -12.98
N TRP A 358 2.64 -6.04 -13.70
CA TRP A 358 1.68 -6.12 -14.79
C TRP A 358 0.28 -6.48 -14.30
N ILE A 359 -0.72 -6.04 -15.06
CA ILE A 359 -2.05 -6.61 -14.91
C ILE A 359 -2.00 -8.09 -15.31
N LEU A 360 -2.54 -8.96 -14.46
CA LEU A 360 -2.70 -10.39 -14.70
C LEU A 360 -3.18 -10.68 -16.13
N GLY A 361 -2.38 -11.48 -16.85
CA GLY A 361 -2.67 -11.87 -18.24
C GLY A 361 -2.32 -10.81 -19.30
N THR A 362 -1.65 -9.72 -18.93
CA THR A 362 -1.23 -8.65 -19.84
C THR A 362 0.21 -8.22 -19.56
N THR A 363 0.72 -7.24 -20.33
CA THR A 363 1.99 -6.54 -20.08
C THR A 363 1.78 -5.08 -19.64
N ARG A 364 0.53 -4.67 -19.36
CA ARG A 364 0.23 -3.29 -18.95
C ARG A 364 0.69 -3.06 -17.51
N PRO A 365 1.64 -2.14 -17.25
CA PRO A 365 2.13 -1.86 -15.91
C PRO A 365 1.08 -1.13 -15.07
N VAL A 366 1.05 -1.45 -13.78
CA VAL A 366 0.23 -0.80 -12.76
C VAL A 366 1.02 -0.57 -11.48
N PRO A 367 0.67 0.46 -10.69
CA PRO A 367 1.35 0.74 -9.43
C PRO A 367 1.06 -0.33 -8.37
N ILE A 368 1.94 -0.41 -7.37
CA ILE A 368 1.84 -1.29 -6.21
C ILE A 368 1.33 -0.48 -5.03
N PHE A 369 0.35 -1.03 -4.32
CA PHE A 369 -0.25 -0.44 -3.14
C PHE A 369 -0.18 -1.40 -1.96
N GLU A 370 -0.19 -0.84 -0.77
CA GLU A 370 -0.44 -1.51 0.49
C GLU A 370 -1.77 -1.02 1.04
N PHE A 371 -2.68 -1.96 1.30
CA PHE A 371 -4.00 -1.78 1.88
C PHE A 371 -3.92 -2.09 3.36
N ARG A 372 -4.25 -1.11 4.19
CA ARG A 372 -3.98 -1.09 5.64
C ARG A 372 -5.27 -1.01 6.44
N ASP A 373 -5.17 -1.25 7.74
CA ASP A 373 -6.29 -1.17 8.69
C ASP A 373 -7.50 -2.04 8.30
N LEU A 374 -7.26 -3.18 7.64
CA LEU A 374 -8.29 -4.07 7.07
C LEU A 374 -9.09 -4.85 8.14
N GLY A 375 -8.72 -4.67 9.41
CA GLY A 375 -9.30 -5.38 10.54
C GLY A 375 -8.32 -6.40 11.10
N SER A 376 -8.84 -7.38 11.82
CA SER A 376 -8.03 -8.45 12.41
C SER A 376 -8.70 -9.81 12.26
N CYS A 377 -7.89 -10.84 12.09
CA CYS A 377 -8.32 -12.23 11.99
C CYS A 377 -7.49 -13.12 12.94
N THR A 378 -8.01 -14.29 13.26
CA THR A 378 -7.29 -15.34 14.00
C THR A 378 -6.45 -16.17 13.06
N ARG A 379 -5.50 -16.95 13.59
CA ARG A 379 -4.68 -17.86 12.78
C ARG A 379 -5.48 -18.91 11.99
N LEU A 380 -6.69 -19.23 12.45
CA LEU A 380 -7.61 -20.17 11.78
C LEU A 380 -8.26 -19.53 10.56
N GLU A 381 -8.38 -18.21 10.56
CA GLU A 381 -9.00 -17.40 9.50
C GLU A 381 -7.96 -16.87 8.49
N TRP A 382 -6.66 -17.07 8.70
CA TRP A 382 -5.60 -16.55 7.84
C TRP A 382 -5.78 -17.00 6.38
N GLY A 383 -5.92 -18.30 6.13
CA GLY A 383 -6.08 -18.83 4.78
C GLY A 383 -7.29 -18.25 4.04
N THR A 384 -8.45 -18.18 4.70
CA THR A 384 -9.68 -17.59 4.12
C THR A 384 -9.58 -16.08 3.91
N THR A 385 -8.91 -15.37 4.82
CA THR A 385 -8.69 -13.92 4.71
C THR A 385 -7.79 -13.60 3.53
N VAL A 386 -6.70 -14.35 3.37
CA VAL A 386 -5.78 -14.20 2.21
C VAL A 386 -6.47 -14.54 0.90
N ASP A 387 -7.25 -15.62 0.85
CA ASP A 387 -7.99 -15.98 -0.36
C ASP A 387 -8.97 -14.86 -0.76
N ALA A 388 -9.76 -14.32 0.19
CA ALA A 388 -10.69 -13.24 -0.08
C ALA A 388 -9.97 -11.99 -0.64
N ALA A 389 -8.82 -11.62 -0.07
CA ALA A 389 -8.01 -10.52 -0.58
C ALA A 389 -7.45 -10.82 -2.00
N GLU A 390 -6.89 -12.01 -2.22
CA GLU A 390 -6.37 -12.42 -3.52
C GLU A 390 -7.46 -12.43 -4.60
N GLN A 391 -8.65 -12.98 -4.31
CA GLN A 391 -9.77 -12.98 -5.26
C GLN A 391 -10.26 -11.55 -5.58
N CYS A 392 -10.27 -10.65 -4.59
CA CYS A 392 -10.63 -9.25 -4.82
C CYS A 392 -9.63 -8.56 -5.77
N VAL A 393 -8.32 -8.79 -5.57
CA VAL A 393 -7.28 -8.31 -6.49
C VAL A 393 -7.47 -8.91 -7.90
N ILE A 394 -7.65 -10.23 -8.01
CA ILE A 394 -7.89 -10.91 -9.31
C ILE A 394 -9.07 -10.29 -10.05
N GLN A 395 -10.17 -10.02 -9.34
CA GLN A 395 -11.36 -9.45 -9.95
C GLN A 395 -11.08 -8.08 -10.59
N HIS A 396 -10.40 -7.18 -9.86
CA HIS A 396 -10.02 -5.88 -10.41
C HIS A 396 -9.00 -5.98 -11.55
N HIS A 397 -8.12 -6.97 -11.53
CA HIS A 397 -7.23 -7.26 -12.66
C HIS A 397 -7.96 -7.78 -13.89
N ARG A 398 -9.01 -8.60 -13.73
CA ARG A 398 -9.82 -9.11 -14.85
C ARG A 398 -10.64 -8.00 -15.50
N GLU A 399 -11.32 -7.19 -14.68
CA GLU A 399 -11.99 -5.97 -15.15
C GLU A 399 -10.96 -5.10 -15.90
N ALA A 400 -9.82 -4.86 -15.22
CA ALA A 400 -8.51 -4.45 -15.74
C ALA A 400 -8.28 -4.66 -17.24
N ALA A 401 -8.10 -5.95 -17.55
CA ALA A 401 -7.64 -6.44 -18.84
C ALA A 401 -8.69 -6.30 -19.95
N GLN A 402 -9.97 -6.47 -19.63
CA GLN A 402 -11.07 -6.45 -20.62
C GLN A 402 -11.27 -5.11 -21.32
N GLN A 403 -10.75 -4.02 -20.76
CA GLN A 403 -10.88 -2.67 -21.32
C GLN A 403 -9.59 -2.17 -21.99
N GLY A 404 -8.50 -2.95 -21.91
CA GLY A 404 -7.23 -2.66 -22.60
C GLY A 404 -7.04 -3.45 -23.89
N SER A 405 -7.95 -4.39 -24.19
CA SER A 405 -8.14 -5.07 -25.48
C SER A 405 -9.17 -4.34 -26.30
#